data_AF-A0A0F9BFH0-F1
#
_entry.id   AF-A0A0F9BFH0-F1
#
_cell.length_a   1.000
_cell.length_b   1.000
_cell.length_c   1.000
_cell.angle_alpha   90.00
_cell.angle_beta   90.00
_cell.angle_gamma   90.00
#
_symmetry.space_group_name_H-M   'P 1'
#
loop_
_entity.id
_entity.type
_entity.pdbx_description
1 polymer ?
#
loop_
_entity_poly.entity_id
_entity_poly.type
_entity_poly.pdbx_seq_one_letter_code
_entity_poly.pdbx_strand_id
1 'polypeptide(L)' 'MMALDLDGLDVPADVMQELLKVDVEAWRAELPDMEAHFEQFGDRAPAGMKAQVEELRKRLG' A
#
# COMPACT_ATOMS: atom_id res chain seq x y z
N MET A 1 12.66 13.94 13.58
CA MET A 1 13.13 12.62 14.06
C MET A 1 12.58 11.58 13.10
N MET A 2 13.41 10.76 12.47
CA MET A 2 12.94 9.62 11.68
C MET A 2 12.38 8.55 12.64
N ALA A 3 11.32 7.82 12.25
CA ALA A 3 10.64 6.86 13.13
C ALA A 3 11.39 5.53 13.32
N LEU A 4 12.39 5.27 12.48
CA LEU A 4 13.20 4.05 12.49
C LEU A 4 14.58 4.34 13.08
N ASP A 5 15.09 3.39 13.85
CA ASP A 5 16.49 3.34 14.27
C ASP A 5 17.34 2.69 13.16
N LEU A 6 18.39 3.39 12.71
CA LEU A 6 19.30 2.91 11.66
C LEU A 6 20.72 2.72 12.16
N ASP A 7 20.95 2.75 13.48
CA ASP A 7 22.29 2.58 14.04
C ASP A 7 22.90 1.26 13.57
N GLY A 8 24.10 1.34 12.97
CA GLY A 8 24.81 0.20 12.40
C GLY A 8 24.44 -0.17 10.95
N LEU A 9 23.53 0.58 10.30
CA LEU A 9 23.22 0.42 8.88
C LEU A 9 23.89 1.50 8.03
N ASP A 10 24.67 1.07 7.03
CA ASP A 10 25.23 1.97 6.01
C ASP A 10 24.22 2.18 4.88
N VAL A 11 23.18 2.97 5.16
CA VAL A 11 22.14 3.31 4.19
C VAL A 11 22.01 4.83 4.07
N PRO A 12 22.22 5.39 2.88
CA PRO A 12 22.00 6.81 2.63
C PRO A 12 20.57 7.28 2.91
N ALA A 13 20.41 8.52 3.36
CA ALA A 13 19.11 9.06 3.73
C ALA A 13 18.13 9.18 2.54
N ASP A 14 18.64 9.47 1.34
CA ASP A 14 17.87 9.53 0.09
C ASP A 14 17.34 8.15 -0.33
N VAL A 15 18.13 7.09 -0.12
CA VAL A 15 17.68 5.70 -0.32
C VAL A 15 16.54 5.37 0.63
N MET A 16 16.65 5.75 1.91
CA MET A 16 15.55 5.54 2.87
C MET A 16 14.29 6.34 2.54
N GLN A 17 14.46 7.56 2.01
CA GLN A 17 13.33 8.37 1.54
C GLN A 17 12.60 7.70 0.38
N GLU A 18 13.34 7.14 -0.58
CA GLU A 18 12.74 6.45 -1.72
C GLU A 18 12.04 5.15 -1.28
N LEU A 19 12.68 4.32 -0.45
CA LEU A 19 12.09 3.07 0.05
C LEU A 19 10.79 3.29 0.83
N LEU A 20 10.70 4.41 1.56
CA LEU A 20 9.53 4.74 2.38
C LEU A 20 8.55 5.67 1.67
N LYS A 21 8.81 6.02 0.41
CA LYS A 21 7.92 6.88 -0.38
C LYS A 21 6.59 6.16 -0.62
N VAL A 22 5.50 6.85 -0.32
CA VAL A 22 4.16 6.42 -0.74
C VAL A 22 3.82 7.15 -2.05
N ASP A 23 3.94 6.44 -3.17
CA ASP A 23 3.59 6.97 -4.48
C ASP A 23 2.08 6.78 -4.76
N VAL A 24 1.31 7.85 -4.58
CA VAL A 24 -0.16 7.81 -4.68
C VAL A 24 -0.63 7.37 -6.07
N GLU A 25 0.06 7.77 -7.14
CA GLU A 25 -0.32 7.38 -8.50
C GLU A 25 -0.05 5.91 -8.76
N ALA A 26 1.09 5.39 -8.29
CA ALA A 26 1.37 3.96 -8.36
C ALA A 26 0.32 3.16 -7.57
N TRP A 27 -0.03 3.58 -6.35
CA TRP A 27 -1.08 2.91 -5.57
C TRP A 27 -2.47 2.99 -6.22
N ARG A 28 -2.81 4.09 -6.89
CA ARG A 28 -4.05 4.20 -7.68
C ARG A 28 -4.05 3.21 -8.84
N ALA A 29 -2.91 3.05 -9.53
CA ALA A 29 -2.77 2.14 -10.66
C ALA A 29 -2.90 0.66 -10.26
N GLU A 30 -2.59 0.31 -9.02
CA GLU A 30 -2.69 -1.06 -8.47
C GLU A 30 -4.12 -1.43 -8.01
N LEU A 31 -5.03 -0.46 -7.82
CA LEU A 31 -6.39 -0.74 -7.34
C LEU A 31 -7.15 -1.79 -8.19
N PRO A 32 -7.13 -1.75 -9.54
CA PRO A 32 -7.82 -2.75 -10.35
C PRO A 32 -7.32 -4.18 -10.11
N ASP A 33 -6.01 -4.34 -9.90
CA ASP A 33 -5.41 -5.65 -9.66
C ASP A 33 -5.77 -6.18 -8.26
N MET A 34 -5.85 -5.30 -7.26
CA MET A 34 -6.37 -5.66 -5.93
C MET A 34 -7.84 -6.12 -6.00
N GLU A 35 -8.68 -5.41 -6.75
CA GLU A 35 -10.09 -5.76 -6.94
C GLU A 35 -10.23 -7.12 -7.62
N ALA A 36 -9.52 -7.33 -8.73
CA ALA A 36 -9.50 -8.61 -9.44
C ALA A 36 -9.00 -9.76 -8.55
N HIS A 37 -7.98 -9.50 -7.72
CA HIS A 37 -7.48 -10.50 -6.77
C HIS A 37 -8.53 -10.91 -5.73
N PHE A 38 -9.40 -10.01 -5.28
CA PHE A 38 -10.45 -10.38 -4.33
C PHE A 38 -11.70 -10.97 -5.01
N GLU A 39 -11.97 -10.63 -6.26
CA GLU A 39 -13.08 -11.17 -7.05
C GLU A 39 -12.98 -12.68 -7.28
N GLN A 40 -11.78 -13.23 -7.52
CA GLN A 40 -11.58 -14.68 -7.71
C GLN A 40 -12.05 -15.55 -6.54
N PHE A 41 -12.20 -14.97 -5.34
CA PHE A 41 -12.69 -15.68 -4.16
C PHE A 41 -14.22 -15.61 -4.00
N GLY A 42 -14.91 -14.77 -4.77
CA GLY A 42 -16.36 -14.63 -4.74
C GLY A 42 -16.91 -14.37 -3.33
N ASP A 43 -17.82 -15.23 -2.89
CA ASP A 43 -18.49 -15.14 -1.60
C ASP A 43 -17.65 -15.68 -0.43
N ARG A 44 -16.50 -16.31 -0.70
CA ARG A 44 -15.61 -16.84 0.35
C ARG A 44 -14.74 -15.76 0.99
N ALA A 45 -14.54 -14.63 0.30
CA ALA A 45 -13.83 -13.49 0.87
C ALA A 45 -14.73 -12.76 1.88
N PRO A 46 -14.24 -12.45 3.10
CA PRO A 46 -15.00 -11.66 4.06
C PRO A 46 -15.37 -10.29 3.46
N ALA A 47 -16.60 -9.83 3.69
CA ALA A 47 -17.08 -8.53 3.19
C ALA A 47 -16.17 -7.37 3.62
N GLY A 48 -15.55 -7.47 4.80
CA GLY A 48 -14.59 -6.49 5.30
C GLY A 48 -13.36 -6.30 4.39
N MET A 49 -12.90 -7.33 3.68
CA MET A 49 -11.74 -7.20 2.77
C MET A 49 -12.07 -6.29 1.58
N LYS A 50 -13.23 -6.51 0.93
CA LYS A 50 -13.72 -5.64 -0.15
C LYS A 50 -13.92 -4.20 0.34
N ALA A 51 -14.48 -4.05 1.54
CA ALA A 51 -14.66 -2.72 2.14
C ALA A 51 -13.32 -1.99 2.38
N GLN A 52 -12.25 -2.69 2.75
CA GLN A 52 -10.93 -2.05 2.94
C GLN A 52 -10.31 -1.56 1.63
N VAL A 53 -10.53 -2.25 0.51
CA VAL A 53 -10.08 -1.79 -0.82
C VAL A 53 -10.83 -0.53 -1.23
N GLU A 54 -12.15 -0.48 -0.98
CA GLU A 54 -12.95 0.73 -1.22
C GLU A 54 -12.50 1.92 -0.34
N GLU A 55 -12.19 1.67 0.93
CA GLU A 55 -11.65 2.73 1.80
C GLU A 55 -10.25 3.19 1.37
N LEU A 56 -9.42 2.29 0.82
CA LEU A 56 -8.15 2.67 0.22
C LEU A 56 -8.35 3.58 -0.99
N ARG A 57 -9.25 3.21 -1.91
CA ARG A 57 -9.63 4.03 -3.07
C ARG A 57 -10.03 5.45 -2.65
N LYS A 58 -10.85 5.60 -1.61
CA LYS A 58 -11.25 6.91 -1.05
C LYS A 58 -10.07 7.72 -0.50
N ARG A 59 -9.11 7.07 0.19
CA ARG A 59 -7.92 7.75 0.73
C ARG A 59 -6.97 8.22 -0.36
N LEU A 60 -6.91 7.48 -1.47
CA LEU A 60 -6.06 7.84 -2.60
C LEU A 60 -6.65 9.03 -3.38
N GLY A 61 -7.97 9.21 -3.36
CA GLY A 61 -8.68 10.33 -4.01
C GLY A 61 -9.16 9.99 -5.41
#